data_AF-A0A125Q8M3-F1
#
_entry.id   AF-A0A125Q8M3-F1
#
_cell.length_a   1.000
_cell.length_b   1.000
_cell.length_c   1.000
_cell.angle_alpha   90.00
_cell.angle_beta   90.00
_cell.angle_gamma   90.00
#
_symmetry.space_group_name_H-M   'P 1'
#
loop_
_entity.id
_entity.type
_entity.pdbx_description
1 polymer ?
#
loop_
_entity_poly.entity_id
_entity_poly.type
_entity_poly.pdbx_seq_one_letter_code
_entity_poly.pdbx_strand_id
1 'polypeptide(L)'
;MKHKVRSEIIVTKNELVFEIDDTKTVDQNICALSIALNGIDDPMAGVLSNALSKLSLDIALDQEAILDALYLATAPVEPQQMPSEEGAA
;
A
#
# COMPACT_ATOMS: atom_id res chain seq x y z
N MET A 1 -0.51 -15.86 -42.54
CA MET A 1 -1.18 -16.23 -41.28
C MET A 1 -1.00 -15.07 -40.31
N LYS A 2 -2.07 -14.47 -39.80
CA LYS A 2 -2.03 -13.27 -38.95
C LYS A 2 -2.07 -13.69 -37.47
N HIS A 3 -0.97 -13.60 -36.74
CA HIS A 3 -1.00 -13.67 -35.29
C HIS A 3 -0.98 -12.24 -34.75
N LYS A 4 -2.16 -11.75 -34.35
CA LYS A 4 -2.29 -10.50 -33.60
C LYS A 4 -2.31 -10.89 -32.12
N VAL A 5 -1.17 -10.78 -31.46
CA VAL A 5 -1.08 -10.88 -30.01
C VAL A 5 -1.66 -9.59 -29.45
N ARG A 6 -2.87 -9.64 -28.89
CA ARG A 6 -3.38 -8.59 -28.03
C ARG A 6 -2.78 -8.81 -26.65
N SER A 7 -1.73 -8.06 -26.33
CA SER A 7 -1.31 -7.86 -24.94
C SER A 7 -2.22 -6.79 -24.37
N GLU A 8 -3.22 -7.20 -23.59
CA GLU A 8 -3.98 -6.28 -22.76
C GLU A 8 -3.10 -5.92 -21.56
N ILE A 9 -2.45 -4.76 -21.64
CA ILE A 9 -1.92 -4.09 -20.46
C ILE A 9 -3.15 -3.54 -19.73
N ILE A 10 -3.71 -4.33 -18.81
CA ILE A 10 -4.70 -3.84 -17.85
C ILE A 10 -3.93 -3.01 -16.82
N VAL A 11 -3.63 -1.77 -17.16
CA VAL A 11 -3.31 -0.75 -16.16
C VAL A 11 -4.65 -0.27 -15.61
N THR A 12 -5.14 -0.94 -14.58
CA THR A 12 -6.18 -0.36 -13.72
C THR A 12 -5.56 0.83 -13.02
N LYS A 13 -5.81 2.02 -13.55
CA LYS A 13 -5.55 3.29 -12.89
C LYS A 13 -6.33 3.31 -11.57
N ASN A 14 -5.71 2.89 -10.47
CA ASN A 14 -6.18 3.20 -9.12
C ASN A 14 -5.76 4.63 -8.80
N GLU A 15 -6.39 5.59 -9.46
CA GLU A 15 -6.14 7.01 -9.25
C GLU A 15 -6.95 7.48 -8.04
N LEU A 16 -6.25 7.83 -6.96
CA LEU A 16 -6.86 8.46 -5.79
C LEU A 16 -6.91 9.97 -6.02
N VAL A 17 -8.11 10.52 -6.14
CA VAL A 17 -8.31 11.97 -6.07
C VAL A 17 -8.52 12.33 -4.60
N PHE A 18 -7.50 12.94 -3.99
CA PHE A 18 -7.55 13.47 -2.62
C PHE A 18 -7.27 14.97 -2.67
N GLU A 19 -8.14 15.76 -2.04
CA GLU A 19 -8.00 17.20 -1.90
C GLU A 19 -7.85 17.57 -0.42
N ILE A 20 -6.94 18.49 -0.13
CA ILE A 20 -6.78 19.04 1.22
C ILE A 20 -7.93 20.02 1.46
N ASP A 21 -8.62 19.82 2.57
CA ASP A 21 -9.69 20.70 3.01
C ASP A 21 -9.16 21.66 4.08
N ASP A 22 -9.00 22.94 3.72
CA ASP A 22 -8.50 24.00 4.61
C ASP A 22 -9.45 24.28 5.80
N THR A 23 -10.68 23.76 5.78
CA THR A 23 -11.61 23.85 6.90
C THR A 23 -11.38 22.77 7.97
N LYS A 24 -10.50 21.79 7.69
CA LYS A 24 -10.16 20.68 8.58
C LYS A 24 -8.78 20.83 9.20
N THR A 25 -8.58 20.18 10.34
CA THR A 25 -7.23 20.07 10.92
C THR A 25 -6.36 19.14 10.07
N VAL A 26 -5.03 19.24 10.26
CA VAL A 26 -4.06 18.35 9.60
C VAL A 26 -4.38 16.88 9.90
N ASP A 27 -4.67 16.54 11.15
CA ASP A 27 -5.03 15.17 11.55
C ASP A 27 -6.30 14.66 10.87
N GLN A 28 -7.29 15.53 10.66
CA GLN A 28 -8.52 15.16 9.97
C GLN A 28 -8.27 14.91 8.48
N ASN A 29 -7.41 15.71 7.84
CA ASN A 29 -7.00 15.48 6.45
C ASN A 29 -6.16 14.21 6.31
N ILE A 30 -5.24 13.94 7.24
CA ILE A 30 -4.46 12.69 7.28
C ILE A 30 -5.39 11.49 7.45
N CYS A 31 -6.36 11.55 8.36
CA CYS A 31 -7.32 10.47 8.57
C CYS A 31 -8.16 10.19 7.31
N ALA A 32 -8.61 11.24 6.62
CA ALA A 32 -9.34 11.10 5.36
C ALA A 32 -8.47 10.44 4.26
N LEU A 33 -7.19 10.85 4.15
CA LEU A 33 -6.24 10.24 3.22
C LEU A 33 -5.98 8.77 3.55
N SER A 34 -5.78 8.43 4.83
CA SER A 34 -5.60 7.05 5.30
C SER A 34 -6.77 6.15 4.93
N ILE A 35 -8.01 6.63 5.13
CA ILE A 35 -9.22 5.89 4.74
C ILE A 35 -9.25 5.68 3.22
N ALA A 36 -8.90 6.71 2.46
CA ALA A 36 -8.89 6.65 1.01
C ALA A 36 -7.82 5.67 0.48
N LEU A 37 -6.62 5.67 1.08
CA LEU A 37 -5.55 4.72 0.76
C LEU A 37 -5.92 3.28 1.10
N ASN A 38 -6.60 3.03 2.23
CA ASN A 38 -7.09 1.69 2.60
C ASN A 38 -8.04 1.11 1.55
N GLY A 39 -8.80 1.95 0.84
CA GLY A 39 -9.66 1.52 -0.27
C GLY A 39 -8.89 1.04 -1.51
N ILE A 40 -7.58 1.30 -1.58
CA ILE A 40 -6.70 0.95 -2.69
C ILE A 40 -5.78 -0.21 -2.30
N ASP A 41 -5.07 -0.05 -1.18
CA ASP A 41 -4.09 -1.00 -0.67
C ASP A 41 -3.96 -0.82 0.85
N ASP A 42 -4.57 -1.74 1.59
CA ASP A 42 -4.63 -1.74 3.06
C ASP A 42 -3.23 -1.87 3.72
N PRO A 43 -2.35 -2.79 3.30
CA PRO A 43 -0.97 -2.84 3.80
C PRO A 43 -0.18 -1.54 3.61
N MET A 44 -0.23 -0.94 2.41
CA MET A 44 0.45 0.32 2.11
C MET A 44 -0.12 1.46 2.94
N ALA A 45 -1.45 1.53 3.06
CA ALA A 45 -2.13 2.56 3.83
C ALA A 45 -1.72 2.54 5.30
N GLY A 46 -1.55 1.35 5.90
CA GLY A 46 -1.07 1.22 7.28
C GLY A 46 0.31 1.87 7.49
N VAL A 47 1.26 1.61 6.59
CA VAL A 47 2.62 2.17 6.69
C VAL A 47 2.61 3.69 6.52
N LEU A 48 1.93 4.18 5.48
CA LEU A 48 1.88 5.62 5.18
C LEU A 48 1.12 6.42 6.25
N SER A 49 0.03 5.88 6.79
CA SER A 49 -0.76 6.54 7.84
C SER A 49 0.06 6.78 9.11
N ASN A 50 0.89 5.81 9.49
CA ASN A 50 1.78 5.92 10.64
C ASN A 50 2.87 6.98 10.41
N ALA A 51 3.48 7.00 9.21
CA ALA A 51 4.48 8.00 8.85
C ALA A 51 3.90 9.42 8.83
N LEU A 52 2.72 9.60 8.23
CA LEU A 52 2.03 10.89 8.16
C LEU A 52 1.63 11.41 9.55
N SER A 53 1.13 10.52 10.42
CA SER A 53 0.79 10.88 11.80
C SER A 53 1.99 11.39 12.59
N LYS A 54 3.17 10.78 12.40
CA LYS A 54 4.43 11.24 13.02
C LYS A 54 4.87 12.60 12.49
N LEU A 55 4.74 12.85 11.19
CA LEU A 55 5.02 14.17 10.61
C LEU A 55 4.09 15.25 11.16
N SER A 56 2.79 14.95 11.35
CA SER A 56 1.83 15.87 11.97
C SER A 56 2.27 16.30 13.39
N LEU A 57 2.99 15.43 14.08
CA LEU A 57 3.51 15.65 15.44
C LEU A 57 4.94 16.20 15.46
N ASP A 58 5.50 16.62 14.31
CA ASP A 58 6.91 17.04 14.15
C ASP A 58 7.93 15.99 14.64
N ILE A 59 7.55 14.71 14.59
CA ILE A 59 8.43 13.60 14.97
C ILE A 59 9.29 13.24 13.75
N ALA A 60 10.61 13.17 13.96
CA ALA A 60 11.54 12.75 12.92
C ALA A 60 11.21 11.35 12.39
N LEU A 61 11.25 11.21 11.07
CA LEU A 61 11.03 9.95 10.38
C LEU A 61 12.35 9.26 10.05
N ASP A 62 12.39 7.94 10.25
CA ASP A 62 13.39 7.07 9.67
C ASP A 62 12.93 6.66 8.26
N GLN A 63 13.49 7.30 7.24
CA GLN A 63 13.09 7.11 5.85
C GLN A 63 13.42 5.71 5.34
N GLU A 64 14.53 5.12 5.80
CA GLU A 64 14.93 3.76 5.43
C GLU A 64 13.94 2.74 6.01
N ALA A 65 13.60 2.88 7.29
CA ALA A 65 12.61 2.01 7.93
C ALA A 65 11.22 2.10 7.27
N ILE A 66 10.83 3.28 6.78
CA ILE A 66 9.57 3.44 6.02
C ILE A 66 9.66 2.73 4.68
N LEU A 67 10.77 2.88 3.97
CA LEU A 67 10.98 2.24 2.69
C LEU A 67 10.97 0.71 2.81
N ASP A 68 11.68 0.17 3.81
CA ASP A 68 11.67 -1.26 4.13
C ASP A 68 10.26 -1.76 4.48
N ALA A 69 9.52 -1.00 5.28
CA ALA A 69 8.14 -1.33 5.63
C ALA A 69 7.21 -1.33 4.40
N LEU A 70 7.39 -0.39 3.47
CA LEU A 70 6.62 -0.34 2.22
C LEU A 70 6.94 -1.52 1.31
N TYR A 71 8.23 -1.88 1.19
CA TYR A 71 8.62 -3.07 0.44
C TYR A 71 8.01 -4.33 1.03
N LEU A 72 8.05 -4.49 2.35
CA LEU A 72 7.47 -5.65 3.02
C LEU A 72 5.94 -5.69 2.87
N ALA A 73 5.27 -4.55 3.02
CA ALA A 73 3.81 -4.46 2.97
C ALA A 73 3.22 -4.72 1.58
N THR A 74 3.96 -4.34 0.52
CA THR A 74 3.50 -4.47 -0.88
C THR A 74 4.14 -5.62 -1.64
N ALA A 75 5.04 -6.39 -0.99
CA ALA A 75 5.65 -7.56 -1.57
C ALA A 75 4.57 -8.61 -1.93
N PRO A 76 4.69 -9.27 -3.10
CA PRO A 76 3.84 -10.40 -3.41
C PRO A 76 4.02 -11.47 -2.33
N VAL A 77 2.93 -11.86 -1.67
CA VAL A 77 2.95 -12.99 -0.75
C VAL A 77 3.19 -14.24 -1.59
N GLU A 78 4.37 -14.84 -1.52
CA GLU A 78 4.61 -16.14 -2.13
C GLU A 78 3.57 -17.12 -1.59
N PRO A 79 2.87 -17.88 -2.45
CA PRO A 79 1.96 -18.91 -1.98
C PRO A 79 2.76 -19.86 -1.09
N GLN A 80 2.41 -19.94 0.19
CA GLN A 80 3.02 -20.91 1.07
C GLN A 80 2.79 -22.30 0.48
N GLN A 81 3.87 -22.90 -0.02
CA GLN A 81 3.87 -24.29 -0.43
C GLN A 81 3.51 -25.09 0.82
N MET A 82 2.29 -25.63 0.85
CA MET A 82 1.84 -26.51 1.94
C MET A 82 2.94 -27.53 2.21
N PRO A 83 3.34 -27.77 3.47
CA PRO A 83 4.31 -28.83 3.75
C PRO A 83 3.71 -30.12 3.20
N SER A 84 4.35 -30.69 2.18
CA SER A 84 4.02 -32.02 1.70
C SER A 84 4.07 -32.93 2.92
N GLU A 85 2.95 -33.59 3.24
CA GLU A 85 2.94 -34.76 4.09
C GLU A 85 3.86 -35.79 3.43
N GLU A 86 5.13 -35.74 3.80
CA GLU A 86 6.09 -36.80 3.49
C GLU A 86 5.74 -37.94 4.45
N GLY A 87 4.98 -38.89 3.92
CA GLY A 87 4.57 -40.09 4.63
C GLY A 87 5.78 -40.77 5.27
N ALA A 88 5.71 -40.95 6.59
CA ALA A 88 6.59 -41.85 7.31
C ALA A 88 5.80 -43.12 7.61
N ALA A 89 6.33 -44.22 7.08
CA ALA A 89 5.86 -45.59 7.15
C ALA A 89 5.75 -46.17 8.57
#